data_AF-A0A7V4AR01-F1
#
_entry.id   AF-A0A7V4AR01-F1
#
_cell.length_a   1.000
_cell.length_b   1.000
_cell.length_c   1.000
_cell.angle_alpha   90.00
_cell.angle_beta   90.00
_cell.angle_gamma   90.00
#
_symmetry.space_group_name_H-M   'P 1'
#
loop_
_entity.id
_entity.type
_entity.pdbx_description
1 polymer ?
#
loop_
_entity_poly.entity_id
_entity_poly.type
_entity_poly.pdbx_seq_one_letter_code
_entity_poly.pdbx_strand_id
1 'polypeptide(L)'
;MRTTPRWRSGIRQSRTNRSRRCRRRRTAILQSPTRPRQSRRRPPPAEAFHRRASNTETSAWEAAKNRKEARLMPAVKSIEARIVEIPQKVVFETAQSRTEISRAIHVVITADDGTVGLGEATPAEYVTGENTQSVLQSIQRAAEQLTGREVSRWRAVCQDARQLLPGKLTACAGLEIAIVDLFCKVRSLKMAEFFGGVQDSVVSDLTIPIVPPKQAFELAREAAATYRSLKIKVGGPDRTEDLERVRQIHLGAPQARLRIDANQGFEPDDAVVFVKKLEDLGIHLELVEQPVAKEDIQGLRYCREKIAPPVFADESARDPASVMELLKADAVDGVNIKLMKAGFTGALDIIAMCRAAGVQLMLGCMLESPVGIGAAVHLACGTGAFSFLDLDADVLGKPTGLPQNYTREGETLRV
;
A
#
# COMPACT_ATOMS: atom_id res chain seq x y z
N MET A 1 53.36 -48.25 23.98
CA MET A 1 53.50 -47.71 22.62
C MET A 1 53.04 -46.25 22.68
N ARG A 2 53.93 -45.26 22.88
CA ARG A 2 54.57 -44.40 21.84
C ARG A 2 53.51 -43.83 20.87
N THR A 3 53.29 -42.53 20.67
CA THR A 3 54.06 -41.29 20.96
C THR A 3 53.14 -40.07 20.68
N THR A 4 53.32 -38.98 21.42
CA THR A 4 52.87 -37.61 21.12
C THR A 4 53.69 -37.00 19.95
N PRO A 5 53.31 -35.83 19.40
CA PRO A 5 53.84 -34.56 19.94
C PRO A 5 52.87 -33.35 19.94
N ARG A 6 53.06 -32.49 20.96
CA ARG A 6 52.71 -31.05 21.00
C ARG A 6 53.78 -30.23 20.28
N TRP A 7 53.46 -29.04 19.73
CA TRP A 7 54.19 -27.74 19.77
C TRP A 7 53.30 -26.69 19.04
N ARG A 8 52.65 -25.73 19.73
CA ARG A 8 53.06 -24.37 20.17
C ARG A 8 52.98 -23.23 19.11
N SER A 9 52.11 -22.26 19.45
CA SER A 9 52.23 -20.78 19.38
C SER A 9 52.59 -20.05 18.09
N GLY A 10 51.71 -19.12 17.70
CA GLY A 10 52.01 -18.04 16.75
C GLY A 10 50.94 -16.95 16.74
N ILE A 11 51.04 -16.01 17.68
CA ILE A 11 50.33 -14.73 17.67
C ILE A 11 50.78 -13.93 16.44
N ARG A 12 49.85 -13.46 15.60
CA ARG A 12 50.02 -12.23 14.82
C ARG A 12 48.70 -11.50 14.67
N GLN A 13 48.59 -10.41 15.41
CA GLN A 13 47.67 -9.31 15.14
C GLN A 13 48.02 -8.71 13.77
N SER A 14 47.01 -8.48 12.92
CA SER A 14 47.09 -7.48 11.87
C SER A 14 45.87 -6.57 11.95
N ARG A 15 46.05 -5.49 12.72
CA ARG A 15 45.28 -4.25 12.55
C ARG A 15 45.61 -3.68 11.18
N THR A 16 44.61 -3.43 10.34
CA THR A 16 44.73 -2.45 9.26
C THR A 16 43.51 -1.53 9.23
N ASN A 17 43.77 -0.31 9.72
CA ASN A 17 43.08 0.94 9.44
C ASN A 17 42.34 0.96 8.09
N ARG A 18 41.02 1.21 8.12
CA ARG A 18 40.38 2.00 7.06
C ARG A 18 40.05 3.38 7.59
N SER A 19 41.01 4.26 7.39
CA SER A 19 40.95 5.69 7.62
C SER A 19 39.91 6.35 6.72
N ARG A 20 39.10 7.20 7.36
CA ARG A 20 38.37 8.34 6.81
C ARG A 20 39.13 9.01 5.65
N ARG A 21 38.48 9.19 4.49
CA ARG A 21 38.88 10.19 3.49
C ARG A 21 37.73 11.16 3.26
N CYS A 22 37.67 12.16 4.13
CA CYS A 22 37.03 13.43 3.85
C CYS A 22 37.99 14.23 2.96
N ARG A 23 37.63 14.50 1.70
CA ARG A 23 38.37 15.46 0.85
C ARG A 23 37.45 16.64 0.53
N ARG A 24 37.69 17.72 1.29
CA ARG A 24 37.33 19.10 0.92
C ARG A 24 37.93 19.43 -0.45
N ARG A 25 37.14 19.93 -1.39
CA ARG A 25 37.62 20.76 -2.50
C ARG A 25 37.19 22.20 -2.24
N ARG A 26 38.18 23.07 -2.08
CA ARG A 26 38.05 24.53 -2.03
C ARG A 26 37.84 25.08 -3.44
N THR A 27 36.94 26.05 -3.50
CA THR A 27 36.91 27.27 -4.32
C THR A 27 38.02 27.49 -5.35
N ALA A 28 37.60 27.80 -6.58
CA ALA A 28 38.34 28.63 -7.52
C ALA A 28 37.37 29.59 -8.23
N ILE A 29 37.51 30.88 -7.91
CA ILE A 29 36.92 32.04 -8.58
C ILE A 29 37.94 32.49 -9.64
N LEU A 30 37.52 32.65 -10.90
CA LEU A 30 38.25 33.36 -11.97
C LEU A 30 37.16 33.92 -12.92
N GLN A 31 36.83 35.20 -12.80
CA GLN A 31 37.34 36.32 -13.61
C GLN A 31 37.02 36.21 -15.11
N SER A 32 36.11 37.08 -15.51
CA SER A 32 35.61 37.34 -16.85
C SER A 32 36.58 38.20 -17.68
N PRO A 33 36.70 37.98 -19.01
CA PRO A 33 37.32 38.94 -19.92
C PRO A 33 36.30 39.82 -20.63
N THR A 34 36.69 41.08 -20.81
CA THR A 34 35.95 42.20 -21.42
C THR A 34 35.98 42.21 -22.96
N ARG A 35 34.79 42.40 -23.56
CA ARG A 35 34.36 43.17 -24.78
C ARG A 35 35.15 43.11 -26.11
N PRO A 36 34.42 43.27 -27.24
CA PRO A 36 34.46 44.58 -27.93
C PRO A 36 33.09 45.15 -28.36
N ARG A 37 33.08 46.48 -28.53
CA ARG A 37 31.97 47.36 -28.90
C ARG A 37 31.41 47.02 -30.30
N GLN A 38 30.08 47.00 -30.43
CA GLN A 38 29.39 47.16 -31.71
C GLN A 38 28.51 48.42 -31.72
N SER A 39 28.48 49.03 -32.91
CA SER A 39 28.01 50.37 -33.26
C SER A 39 26.50 50.61 -33.04
N ARG A 40 26.17 51.80 -32.54
CA ARG A 40 24.81 52.35 -32.47
C ARG A 40 24.24 52.56 -33.88
N ARG A 41 23.14 51.87 -34.20
CA ARG A 41 22.26 52.23 -35.34
C ARG A 41 21.14 53.15 -34.82
N ARG A 42 20.89 54.25 -35.53
CA ARG A 42 19.80 55.22 -35.30
C ARG A 42 18.43 54.56 -35.55
N PRO A 43 17.36 54.92 -34.82
CA PRO A 43 16.00 54.52 -35.18
C PRO A 43 15.47 55.40 -36.34
N PRO A 44 14.54 54.88 -37.17
CA PRO A 44 13.88 55.66 -38.21
C PRO A 44 12.78 56.58 -37.61
N PRO A 45 12.27 57.56 -38.38
CA PRO A 45 11.36 58.58 -37.88
C PRO A 45 9.94 58.03 -37.66
N ALA A 46 9.24 58.64 -36.71
CA ALA A 46 7.83 58.39 -36.43
C ALA A 46 6.96 58.98 -37.55
N GLU A 47 6.29 58.11 -38.31
CA GLU A 47 5.16 58.46 -39.15
C GLU A 47 3.87 57.85 -38.60
N ALA A 48 2.82 58.65 -38.70
CA ALA A 48 1.54 58.49 -38.04
C ALA A 48 0.75 57.27 -38.55
N PHE A 49 0.27 56.44 -37.62
CA PHE A 49 -0.86 55.56 -37.84
C PHE A 49 -1.97 55.91 -36.84
N HIS A 50 -2.89 56.77 -37.30
CA HIS A 50 -4.19 56.93 -36.66
C HIS A 50 -5.11 55.75 -37.02
N ARG A 51 -5.75 55.20 -35.99
CA ARG A 51 -7.03 54.45 -35.99
C ARG A 51 -7.07 53.08 -36.70
N ARG A 52 -7.02 52.03 -35.87
CA ARG A 52 -8.15 51.12 -35.62
C ARG A 52 -7.87 50.35 -34.34
N ALA A 53 -8.17 50.94 -33.18
CA ALA A 53 -8.41 50.17 -31.97
C ALA A 53 -9.80 49.52 -32.15
N SER A 54 -9.83 48.41 -32.87
CA SER A 54 -11.01 47.54 -32.95
C SER A 54 -11.18 46.85 -31.60
N ASN A 55 -12.44 46.80 -31.14
CA ASN A 55 -13.06 46.06 -30.03
C ASN A 55 -12.57 44.63 -29.68
N THR A 56 -11.29 44.31 -29.75
CA THR A 56 -10.74 42.96 -29.48
C THR A 56 -10.01 42.86 -28.14
N GLU A 57 -9.61 43.97 -27.52
CA GLU A 57 -9.01 43.95 -26.18
C GLU A 57 -10.07 43.79 -25.07
N THR A 58 -11.27 44.35 -25.26
CA THR A 58 -12.41 44.12 -24.36
C THR A 58 -12.89 42.67 -24.41
N SER A 59 -12.86 42.00 -25.56
CA SER A 59 -13.30 40.60 -25.65
C SER A 59 -12.31 39.60 -25.04
N ALA A 60 -11.00 39.85 -25.11
CA ALA A 60 -10.00 39.01 -24.46
C ALA A 60 -10.02 39.18 -22.94
N TRP A 61 -10.23 40.41 -22.45
CA TRP A 61 -10.36 40.69 -21.03
C TRP A 61 -11.69 40.18 -20.45
N GLU A 62 -12.82 40.36 -21.16
CA GLU A 62 -14.12 39.80 -20.79
C GLU A 62 -14.14 38.27 -20.92
N ALA A 63 -13.50 37.68 -21.92
CA ALA A 63 -13.34 36.22 -22.01
C ALA A 63 -12.41 35.68 -20.91
N ALA A 64 -11.39 36.44 -20.49
CA ALA A 64 -10.55 36.08 -19.35
C ALA A 64 -11.28 36.30 -18.00
N LYS A 65 -12.20 37.26 -17.93
CA LYS A 65 -13.06 37.56 -16.77
C LYS A 65 -14.19 36.54 -16.64
N ASN A 66 -14.76 36.07 -17.76
CA ASN A 66 -15.75 34.99 -17.81
C ASN A 66 -15.10 33.60 -17.65
N ARG A 67 -13.84 33.39 -18.06
CA ARG A 67 -13.04 32.23 -17.61
C ARG A 67 -12.65 32.30 -16.13
N LYS A 68 -12.73 33.49 -15.53
CA LYS A 68 -12.53 33.79 -14.10
C LYS A 68 -13.84 33.97 -13.32
N GLU A 69 -15.01 33.73 -13.92
CA GLU A 69 -16.09 33.14 -13.14
C GLU A 69 -15.56 31.77 -12.76
N ALA A 70 -14.86 31.73 -11.61
CA ALA A 70 -14.23 30.56 -11.08
C ALA A 70 -15.26 29.45 -11.18
N ARG A 71 -15.02 28.45 -12.04
CA ARG A 71 -15.84 27.25 -12.04
C ARG A 71 -15.77 26.76 -10.61
N LEU A 72 -16.84 27.00 -9.84
CA LEU A 72 -16.87 26.70 -8.43
C LEU A 72 -16.45 25.24 -8.34
N MET A 73 -15.44 24.97 -7.51
CA MET A 73 -15.05 23.59 -7.28
C MET A 73 -16.29 22.87 -6.77
N PRO A 74 -16.67 21.75 -7.40
CA PRO A 74 -17.94 21.13 -7.11
C PRO A 74 -17.95 20.67 -5.64
N ALA A 75 -19.11 20.74 -5.02
CA ALA A 75 -19.32 20.28 -3.65
C ALA A 75 -19.90 18.87 -3.65
N VAL A 76 -19.69 18.14 -2.55
CA VAL A 76 -20.36 16.86 -2.30
C VAL A 76 -21.87 17.11 -2.25
N LYS A 77 -22.63 16.47 -3.15
CA LYS A 77 -24.08 16.57 -3.23
C LYS A 77 -24.78 15.43 -2.50
N SER A 78 -24.27 14.21 -2.63
CA SER A 78 -24.80 13.03 -1.94
C SER A 78 -23.73 11.98 -1.71
N ILE A 79 -23.95 11.15 -0.68
CA ILE A 79 -23.14 9.97 -0.37
C ILE A 79 -24.11 8.80 -0.18
N GLU A 80 -23.92 7.75 -0.97
CA GLU A 80 -24.70 6.52 -0.92
C GLU A 80 -23.78 5.35 -0.57
N ALA A 81 -24.31 4.39 0.19
CA ALA A 81 -23.57 3.21 0.59
C ALA A 81 -24.48 1.98 0.53
N ARG A 82 -23.97 0.90 -0.06
CA ARG A 82 -24.69 -0.39 -0.13
C ARG A 82 -23.76 -1.57 0.08
N ILE A 83 -24.30 -2.64 0.63
CA ILE A 83 -23.57 -3.89 0.80
C ILE A 83 -23.43 -4.59 -0.56
N VAL A 84 -22.26 -5.14 -0.80
CA VAL A 84 -21.93 -5.98 -1.96
C VAL A 84 -21.38 -7.29 -1.41
N GLU A 85 -22.03 -8.39 -1.78
CA GLU A 85 -21.55 -9.72 -1.45
C GLU A 85 -20.56 -10.20 -2.51
N ILE A 86 -19.47 -10.79 -2.03
CA ILE A 86 -18.37 -11.31 -2.84
C ILE A 86 -18.18 -12.78 -2.45
N PRO A 87 -18.89 -13.71 -3.10
CA PRO A 87 -18.68 -15.13 -2.88
C PRO A 87 -17.25 -15.51 -3.26
N GLN A 88 -16.57 -16.28 -2.44
CA GLN A 88 -15.21 -16.72 -2.69
C GLN A 88 -15.19 -17.93 -3.64
N LYS A 89 -14.15 -18.05 -4.48
CA LYS A 89 -14.00 -19.22 -5.38
C LYS A 89 -13.67 -20.49 -4.59
N VAL A 90 -12.84 -20.33 -3.56
CA VAL A 90 -12.50 -21.34 -2.56
C VAL A 90 -12.80 -20.72 -1.20
N VAL A 91 -13.26 -21.51 -0.23
CA VAL A 91 -13.43 -21.03 1.15
C VAL A 91 -12.10 -20.45 1.62
N PHE A 92 -12.11 -19.17 1.99
CA PHE A 92 -10.89 -18.47 2.39
C PHE A 92 -10.72 -18.62 3.90
N GLU A 93 -9.73 -19.42 4.30
CA GLU A 93 -9.44 -19.73 5.69
C GLU A 93 -8.08 -19.17 6.11
N THR A 94 -8.08 -18.53 7.27
CA THR A 94 -6.91 -18.01 8.00
C THR A 94 -6.92 -18.58 9.42
N ALA A 95 -5.89 -18.29 10.22
CA ALA A 95 -5.87 -18.66 11.63
C ALA A 95 -7.06 -18.10 12.43
N GLN A 96 -7.65 -16.98 11.98
CA GLN A 96 -8.67 -16.23 12.74
C GLN A 96 -10.08 -16.38 12.17
N SER A 97 -10.23 -16.77 10.90
CA SER A 97 -11.53 -16.73 10.22
C SER A 97 -11.64 -17.70 9.07
N ARG A 98 -12.88 -18.13 8.82
CA ARG A 98 -13.29 -18.91 7.65
C ARG A 98 -14.37 -18.14 6.90
N THR A 99 -14.14 -17.84 5.61
CA THR A 99 -15.00 -16.94 4.83
C THR A 99 -15.41 -17.56 3.50
N GLU A 100 -16.72 -17.77 3.33
CA GLU A 100 -17.32 -18.21 2.05
C GLU A 100 -17.84 -17.03 1.23
N ILE A 101 -18.31 -15.98 1.91
CA ILE A 101 -18.83 -14.74 1.32
C ILE A 101 -18.22 -13.57 2.09
N SER A 102 -17.41 -12.77 1.40
CA SER A 102 -16.97 -11.47 1.92
C SER A 102 -18.06 -10.43 1.64
N ARG A 103 -18.16 -9.41 2.50
CA ARG A 103 -19.13 -8.33 2.37
C ARG A 103 -18.41 -7.00 2.38
N ALA A 104 -18.42 -6.32 1.24
CA ALA A 104 -17.89 -4.98 1.09
C ALA A 104 -19.02 -3.95 1.15
N ILE A 105 -18.74 -2.73 1.60
CA ILE A 105 -19.64 -1.60 1.48
C ILE A 105 -19.14 -0.76 0.31
N HIS A 106 -19.89 -0.72 -0.78
CA HIS A 106 -19.61 0.14 -1.92
C HIS A 106 -20.13 1.54 -1.63
N VAL A 107 -19.24 2.52 -1.67
CA VAL A 107 -19.50 3.94 -1.37
C VAL A 107 -19.49 4.73 -2.67
N VAL A 108 -20.54 5.50 -2.90
CA VAL A 108 -20.69 6.37 -4.08
C VAL A 108 -20.89 7.79 -3.61
N ILE A 109 -19.99 8.70 -4.00
CA ILE A 109 -20.11 10.13 -3.72
C ILE A 109 -20.37 10.85 -5.03
N THR A 110 -21.50 11.55 -5.10
CA THR A 110 -21.86 12.38 -6.26
C THR A 110 -21.66 13.84 -5.91
N ALA A 111 -21.00 14.59 -6.80
CA ALA A 111 -20.83 16.03 -6.67
C ALA A 111 -21.97 16.81 -7.34
N ASP A 112 -22.09 18.10 -7.06
CA ASP A 112 -23.13 18.97 -7.63
C ASP A 112 -23.04 19.15 -9.16
N ASP A 113 -21.85 18.99 -9.73
CA ASP A 113 -21.61 18.96 -11.18
C ASP A 113 -21.88 17.59 -11.84
N GLY A 114 -22.30 16.59 -11.05
CA GLY A 114 -22.61 15.24 -11.51
C GLY A 114 -21.41 14.27 -11.56
N THR A 115 -20.21 14.72 -11.21
CA THR A 115 -19.04 13.82 -11.12
C THR A 115 -19.24 12.79 -9.99
N VAL A 116 -18.83 11.54 -10.21
CA VAL A 116 -19.00 10.43 -9.27
C VAL A 116 -17.67 9.83 -8.85
N GLY A 117 -17.40 9.83 -7.54
CA GLY A 117 -16.31 9.10 -6.90
C GLY A 117 -16.80 7.78 -6.29
N LEU A 118 -15.94 6.77 -6.35
CA LEU A 118 -16.21 5.41 -5.90
C LEU A 118 -15.22 5.00 -4.82
N GLY A 119 -15.72 4.33 -3.80
CA GLY A 119 -14.91 3.77 -2.73
C GLY A 119 -15.47 2.48 -2.18
N GLU A 120 -14.68 1.86 -1.33
CA GLU A 120 -15.02 0.57 -0.74
C GLU A 120 -14.58 0.55 0.72
N ALA A 121 -15.43 0.02 1.59
CA ALA A 121 -15.08 -0.32 2.95
C ALA A 121 -15.36 -1.82 3.18
N THR A 122 -14.31 -2.61 3.37
CA THR A 122 -14.40 -4.06 3.57
C THR A 122 -13.96 -4.42 4.99
N PRO A 123 -14.91 -4.64 5.91
CA PRO A 123 -14.59 -4.93 7.30
C PRO A 123 -13.97 -6.31 7.51
N ALA A 124 -13.04 -6.36 8.46
CA ALA A 124 -12.55 -7.58 9.06
C ALA A 124 -12.59 -7.42 10.59
N GLU A 125 -13.52 -8.11 11.25
CA GLU A 125 -13.83 -7.91 12.68
C GLU A 125 -12.63 -8.19 13.59
N TYR A 126 -11.87 -9.26 13.33
CA TYR A 126 -10.68 -9.59 14.15
C TYR A 126 -9.53 -8.58 13.99
N VAL A 127 -9.51 -7.81 12.89
CA VAL A 127 -8.49 -6.79 12.62
C VAL A 127 -8.89 -5.42 13.18
N THR A 128 -10.09 -4.95 12.81
CA THR A 128 -10.53 -3.57 13.06
C THR A 128 -11.59 -3.45 14.16
N GLY A 129 -12.24 -4.56 14.52
CA GLY A 129 -13.41 -4.57 15.41
C GLY A 129 -14.71 -4.10 14.75
N GLU A 130 -14.69 -3.83 13.44
CA GLU A 130 -15.85 -3.38 12.68
C GLU A 130 -16.48 -4.53 11.91
N ASN A 131 -17.82 -4.59 11.91
CA ASN A 131 -18.62 -5.52 11.10
C ASN A 131 -19.37 -4.80 9.98
N THR A 132 -19.88 -5.56 9.01
CA THR A 132 -20.58 -5.05 7.82
C THR A 132 -21.66 -4.02 8.16
N GLN A 133 -22.53 -4.32 9.11
CA GLN A 133 -23.66 -3.46 9.45
C GLN A 133 -23.20 -2.17 10.15
N SER A 134 -22.21 -2.28 11.04
CA SER A 134 -21.65 -1.13 11.76
C SER A 134 -20.92 -0.17 10.82
N VAL A 135 -20.23 -0.68 9.79
CA VAL A 135 -19.56 0.13 8.76
C VAL A 135 -20.60 0.86 7.91
N LEU A 136 -21.62 0.15 7.42
CA LEU A 136 -22.70 0.75 6.62
C LEU A 136 -23.38 1.91 7.39
N GLN A 137 -23.77 1.66 8.64
CA GLN A 137 -24.42 2.68 9.49
C GLN A 137 -23.49 3.87 9.77
N SER A 138 -22.19 3.61 9.98
CA SER A 138 -21.20 4.67 10.20
C SER A 138 -21.07 5.57 8.97
N ILE A 139 -21.00 4.99 7.78
CA ILE A 139 -20.94 5.75 6.52
C ILE A 139 -22.22 6.55 6.30
N GLN A 140 -23.40 5.94 6.51
CA GLN A 140 -24.69 6.61 6.38
C GLN A 140 -24.82 7.79 7.36
N ARG A 141 -24.34 7.64 8.60
CA ARG A 141 -24.33 8.73 9.59
C ARG A 141 -23.41 9.88 9.19
N ALA A 142 -22.26 9.59 8.58
CA ALA A 142 -21.33 10.62 8.12
C ALA A 142 -21.82 11.34 6.85
N ALA A 143 -22.64 10.67 6.02
CA ALA A 143 -23.11 11.18 4.73
C ALA A 143 -23.73 12.59 4.81
N GLU A 144 -24.63 12.81 5.78
CA GLU A 144 -25.33 14.08 5.96
C GLU A 144 -24.36 15.23 6.30
N GLN A 145 -23.36 14.95 7.14
CA GLN A 145 -22.42 15.96 7.65
C GLN A 145 -21.30 16.32 6.66
N LEU A 146 -21.08 15.46 5.66
CA LEU A 146 -20.09 15.67 4.60
C LEU A 146 -20.71 16.33 3.34
N THR A 147 -22.03 16.45 3.27
CA THR A 147 -22.72 17.13 2.17
C THR A 147 -22.42 18.63 2.18
N GLY A 148 -22.24 19.23 1.01
CA GLY A 148 -21.86 20.65 0.83
C GLY A 148 -20.37 20.93 1.02
N ARG A 149 -19.55 19.93 1.37
CA ARG A 149 -18.09 20.10 1.45
C ARG A 149 -17.50 20.21 0.05
N GLU A 150 -16.62 21.20 -0.14
CA GLU A 150 -15.94 21.40 -1.42
C GLU A 150 -14.94 20.26 -1.70
N VAL A 151 -15.09 19.58 -2.84
CA VAL A 151 -14.28 18.40 -3.22
C VAL A 151 -12.78 18.73 -3.26
N SER A 152 -12.42 19.96 -3.62
CA SER A 152 -11.02 20.39 -3.70
C SER A 152 -10.27 20.30 -2.36
N ARG A 153 -11.01 20.34 -1.25
CA ARG A 153 -10.50 20.23 0.12
C ARG A 153 -10.47 18.79 0.61
N TRP A 154 -10.26 17.83 -0.27
CA TRP A 154 -10.34 16.39 -0.01
C TRP A 154 -9.71 15.98 1.34
N ARG A 155 -8.50 16.48 1.67
CA ARG A 155 -7.81 16.13 2.91
C ARG A 155 -8.55 16.61 4.16
N ALA A 156 -9.15 17.80 4.10
CA ALA A 156 -9.99 18.31 5.18
C ALA A 156 -11.30 17.52 5.30
N VAL A 157 -11.90 17.12 4.17
CA VAL A 157 -13.11 16.26 4.18
C VAL A 157 -12.80 14.88 4.79
N CYS A 158 -11.64 14.30 4.49
CA CYS A 158 -11.17 13.07 5.12
C CYS A 158 -10.95 13.25 6.64
N GLN A 159 -10.39 14.39 7.06
CA GLN A 159 -10.23 14.71 8.48
C GLN A 159 -11.58 14.86 9.19
N ASP A 160 -12.54 15.56 8.57
CA ASP A 160 -13.90 15.68 9.07
C ASP A 160 -14.56 14.30 9.21
N ALA A 161 -14.42 13.42 8.21
CA ALA A 161 -14.92 12.04 8.27
C ALA A 161 -14.34 11.26 9.46
N ARG A 162 -13.03 11.37 9.72
CA ARG A 162 -12.39 10.74 10.88
C ARG A 162 -12.86 11.30 12.22
N GLN A 163 -13.11 12.61 12.30
CA GLN A 163 -13.65 13.23 13.51
C GLN A 163 -15.08 12.81 13.80
N LEU A 164 -15.90 12.63 12.75
CA LEU A 164 -17.26 12.14 12.85
C LEU A 164 -17.32 10.66 13.25
N LEU A 165 -16.32 9.88 12.85
CA LEU A 165 -16.28 8.43 13.00
C LEU A 165 -15.06 7.94 13.80
N PRO A 166 -14.89 8.38 15.07
CA PRO A 166 -13.73 8.02 15.87
C PRO A 166 -13.63 6.50 16.04
N GLY A 167 -12.46 5.95 15.70
CA GLY A 167 -12.18 4.51 15.79
C GLY A 167 -12.86 3.63 14.72
N LYS A 168 -13.54 4.22 13.72
CA LYS A 168 -14.16 3.49 12.60
C LYS A 168 -13.26 3.53 11.37
N LEU A 169 -12.15 2.80 11.46
CA LEU A 169 -11.06 2.83 10.49
C LEU A 169 -11.52 2.43 9.08
N THR A 170 -12.28 1.35 8.98
CA THR A 170 -12.80 0.79 7.73
C THR A 170 -13.83 1.73 7.11
N ALA A 171 -14.76 2.27 7.90
CA ALA A 171 -15.74 3.24 7.41
C ALA A 171 -15.06 4.51 6.88
N CYS A 172 -14.05 5.02 7.60
CA CYS A 172 -13.24 6.15 7.12
C CYS A 172 -12.52 5.80 5.83
N ALA A 173 -11.92 4.60 5.72
CA ALA A 173 -11.22 4.18 4.51
C ALA A 173 -12.11 4.23 3.26
N GLY A 174 -13.34 3.70 3.33
CA GLY A 174 -14.26 3.75 2.18
C GLY A 174 -14.69 5.15 1.78
N LEU A 175 -14.90 6.03 2.76
CA LEU A 175 -15.16 7.45 2.51
C LEU A 175 -13.95 8.13 1.87
N GLU A 176 -12.75 7.91 2.41
CA GLU A 176 -11.51 8.51 1.87
C GLU A 176 -11.23 8.05 0.44
N ILE A 177 -11.43 6.77 0.13
CA ILE A 177 -11.24 6.26 -1.23
C ILE A 177 -12.19 6.97 -2.20
N ALA A 178 -13.48 7.07 -1.84
CA ALA A 178 -14.47 7.74 -2.69
C ALA A 178 -14.22 9.25 -2.84
N ILE A 179 -13.78 9.92 -1.76
CA ILE A 179 -13.44 11.36 -1.77
C ILE A 179 -12.23 11.61 -2.69
N VAL A 180 -11.19 10.79 -2.59
CA VAL A 180 -9.97 10.94 -3.41
C VAL A 180 -10.25 10.60 -4.87
N ASP A 181 -11.03 9.54 -5.15
CA ASP A 181 -11.46 9.21 -6.51
C ASP A 181 -12.29 10.35 -7.13
N LEU A 182 -13.25 10.91 -6.37
CA LEU A 182 -14.03 12.06 -6.80
C LEU A 182 -13.13 13.26 -7.10
N PHE A 183 -12.19 13.57 -6.21
CA PHE A 183 -11.24 14.67 -6.41
C PHE A 183 -10.40 14.49 -7.67
N CYS A 184 -9.86 13.29 -7.90
CA CYS A 184 -9.07 12.99 -9.09
C CYS A 184 -9.90 13.17 -10.37
N LYS A 185 -11.14 12.67 -10.40
CA LYS A 185 -12.05 12.81 -11.54
C LYS A 185 -12.45 14.25 -11.82
N VAL A 186 -12.80 15.03 -10.79
CA VAL A 186 -13.09 16.47 -10.92
C VAL A 186 -11.89 17.23 -11.50
N ARG A 187 -10.67 16.79 -11.18
CA ARG A 187 -9.42 17.35 -11.71
C ARG A 187 -8.94 16.70 -13.01
N SER A 188 -9.66 15.70 -13.53
CA SER A 188 -9.25 14.93 -14.72
C SER A 188 -7.85 14.35 -14.59
N LEU A 189 -7.49 13.85 -13.40
CA LEU A 189 -6.23 13.18 -13.09
C LEU A 189 -6.46 11.69 -12.87
N LYS A 190 -5.49 10.86 -13.25
CA LYS A 190 -5.45 9.48 -12.74
C LYS A 190 -5.04 9.52 -11.26
N MET A 191 -5.64 8.65 -10.44
CA MET A 191 -5.30 8.58 -9.02
C MET A 191 -3.82 8.22 -8.77
N ALA A 192 -3.21 7.40 -9.64
CA ALA A 192 -1.77 7.13 -9.57
C ALA A 192 -0.90 8.37 -9.82
N GLU A 193 -1.28 9.23 -10.77
CA GLU A 193 -0.59 10.50 -11.02
C GLU A 193 -0.70 11.44 -9.82
N PHE A 194 -1.87 11.48 -9.19
CA PHE A 194 -2.09 12.23 -7.96
C PHE A 194 -1.15 11.79 -6.83
N PHE A 195 -0.88 10.49 -6.70
CA PHE A 195 0.05 9.95 -5.69
C PHE A 195 1.54 10.03 -6.08
N GLY A 196 1.86 10.42 -7.31
CA GLY A 196 3.24 10.65 -7.77
C GLY A 196 3.58 10.09 -9.14
N GLY A 197 2.79 9.17 -9.68
CA GLY A 197 2.94 8.63 -11.04
C GLY A 197 4.28 7.94 -11.30
N VAL A 198 4.81 7.18 -10.34
CA VAL A 198 6.15 6.55 -10.46
C VAL A 198 6.18 5.47 -11.54
N GLN A 199 5.12 4.69 -11.67
CA GLN A 199 5.02 3.59 -12.64
C GLN A 199 3.55 3.33 -13.00
N ASP A 200 3.31 2.66 -14.12
CA ASP A 200 1.95 2.35 -14.60
C ASP A 200 1.48 0.95 -14.20
N SER A 201 2.38 0.08 -13.76
CA SER A 201 2.04 -1.30 -13.40
C SER A 201 2.85 -1.84 -12.25
N VAL A 202 2.29 -2.80 -11.53
CA VAL A 202 2.90 -3.50 -10.39
C VAL A 202 2.64 -5.01 -10.46
N VAL A 203 3.37 -5.81 -9.69
CA VAL A 203 3.21 -7.28 -9.63
C VAL A 203 2.80 -7.70 -8.22
N SER A 204 1.74 -8.50 -8.13
CA SER A 204 1.21 -9.05 -6.87
C SER A 204 1.57 -10.53 -6.73
N ASP A 205 1.66 -11.02 -5.49
CA ASP A 205 1.58 -12.46 -5.22
C ASP A 205 0.14 -13.00 -5.37
N LEU A 206 0.00 -14.32 -5.12
CA LEU A 206 -1.28 -14.98 -4.93
C LEU A 206 -1.28 -15.76 -3.61
N THR A 207 -2.38 -15.66 -2.87
CA THR A 207 -2.61 -16.32 -1.60
C THR A 207 -3.12 -17.75 -1.77
N ILE A 208 -2.51 -18.68 -1.05
CA ILE A 208 -3.02 -20.03 -0.80
C ILE A 208 -3.57 -20.06 0.64
N PRO A 209 -4.89 -20.24 0.83
CA PRO A 209 -5.51 -20.27 2.16
C PRO A 209 -5.12 -21.53 2.94
N ILE A 210 -5.54 -21.61 4.21
CA ILE A 210 -5.42 -22.83 5.02
C ILE A 210 -6.31 -23.90 4.38
N VAL A 211 -5.66 -24.94 3.83
CA VAL A 211 -6.30 -26.13 3.24
C VAL A 211 -5.48 -27.38 3.56
N PRO A 212 -6.01 -28.59 3.40
CA PRO A 212 -5.22 -29.81 3.57
C PRO A 212 -3.99 -29.83 2.64
N PRO A 213 -2.84 -30.39 3.06
CA PRO A 213 -1.58 -30.32 2.29
C PRO A 213 -1.69 -30.81 0.84
N LYS A 214 -2.46 -31.88 0.58
CA LYS A 214 -2.68 -32.40 -0.77
C LYS A 214 -3.38 -31.38 -1.68
N GLN A 215 -4.37 -30.66 -1.14
CA GLN A 215 -5.06 -29.60 -1.89
C GLN A 215 -4.14 -28.40 -2.11
N ALA A 216 -3.30 -28.08 -1.12
CA ALA A 216 -2.32 -27.00 -1.22
C ALA A 216 -1.30 -27.22 -2.35
N PHE A 217 -0.84 -28.47 -2.54
CA PHE A 217 0.01 -28.85 -3.68
C PHE A 217 -0.64 -28.51 -5.03
N GLU A 218 -1.90 -28.92 -5.22
CA GLU A 218 -2.62 -28.70 -6.48
C GLU A 218 -2.83 -27.20 -6.73
N LEU A 219 -3.26 -26.44 -5.72
CA LEU A 219 -3.40 -24.98 -5.81
C LEU A 219 -2.07 -24.30 -6.15
N ALA A 220 -0.97 -24.71 -5.53
CA ALA A 220 0.36 -24.16 -5.80
C ALA A 220 0.81 -24.46 -7.23
N ARG A 221 0.61 -25.70 -7.70
CA ARG A 221 0.95 -26.11 -9.07
C ARG A 221 0.18 -25.31 -10.11
N GLU A 222 -1.11 -25.08 -9.89
CA GLU A 222 -1.95 -24.25 -10.76
C GLU A 222 -1.52 -22.78 -10.72
N ALA A 223 -1.30 -22.22 -9.53
CA ALA A 223 -0.88 -20.84 -9.34
C ALA A 223 0.48 -20.54 -9.99
N ALA A 224 1.43 -21.48 -9.92
CA ALA A 224 2.78 -21.33 -10.47
C ALA A 224 2.82 -21.14 -12.00
N ALA A 225 1.73 -21.44 -12.71
CA ALA A 225 1.61 -21.13 -14.13
C ALA A 225 1.51 -19.62 -14.40
N THR A 226 1.09 -18.82 -13.41
CA THR A 226 0.77 -17.40 -13.55
C THR A 226 1.53 -16.50 -12.58
N TYR A 227 1.80 -16.98 -11.36
CA TYR A 227 2.37 -16.20 -10.27
C TYR A 227 3.76 -16.71 -9.89
N ARG A 228 4.69 -15.76 -9.68
CA ARG A 228 6.06 -16.05 -9.25
C ARG A 228 6.23 -16.01 -7.75
N SER A 229 5.31 -15.39 -7.03
CA SER A 229 5.31 -15.30 -5.57
C SER A 229 3.99 -15.83 -5.03
N LEU A 230 4.06 -16.64 -3.98
CA LEU A 230 2.91 -17.25 -3.32
C LEU A 230 2.92 -16.90 -1.84
N LYS A 231 1.80 -16.39 -1.33
CA LYS A 231 1.57 -16.13 0.08
C LYS A 231 0.80 -17.30 0.69
N ILE A 232 1.30 -17.86 1.78
CA ILE A 232 0.75 -19.08 2.38
C ILE A 232 0.18 -18.74 3.74
N LYS A 233 -1.10 -19.00 3.94
CA LYS A 233 -1.72 -18.90 5.26
C LYS A 233 -1.27 -20.06 6.15
N VAL A 234 -0.78 -19.72 7.34
CA VAL A 234 -0.40 -20.64 8.42
C VAL A 234 -1.02 -20.15 9.73
N GLY A 235 -0.74 -20.79 10.86
CA GLY A 235 -1.35 -20.46 12.14
C GLY A 235 -2.63 -21.24 12.47
N GLY A 236 -2.91 -22.34 11.74
CA GLY A 236 -4.01 -23.27 12.08
C GLY A 236 -3.84 -24.00 13.44
N PRO A 237 -4.66 -25.00 13.76
CA PRO A 237 -4.57 -25.71 15.04
C PRO A 237 -3.36 -26.66 15.14
N ASP A 238 -2.83 -27.17 14.01
CA ASP A 238 -1.73 -28.13 13.99
C ASP A 238 -0.50 -27.57 13.24
N ARG A 239 0.61 -27.40 13.97
CA ARG A 239 1.89 -26.92 13.42
C ARG A 239 2.53 -27.90 12.45
N THR A 240 2.28 -29.20 12.62
CA THR A 240 2.80 -30.26 11.75
C THR A 240 2.09 -30.23 10.40
N GLU A 241 0.77 -30.03 10.41
CA GLU A 241 -0.02 -29.89 9.19
C GLU A 241 0.38 -28.63 8.41
N ASP A 242 0.60 -27.51 9.10
CA ASP A 242 1.08 -26.29 8.44
C ASP A 242 2.47 -26.47 7.81
N LEU A 243 3.38 -27.18 8.48
CA LEU A 243 4.71 -27.47 7.93
C LEU A 243 4.61 -28.34 6.67
N GLU A 244 3.77 -29.37 6.72
CA GLU A 244 3.53 -30.23 5.55
C GLU A 244 2.81 -29.47 4.43
N ARG A 245 1.90 -28.54 4.75
CA ARG A 245 1.27 -27.65 3.76
C ARG A 245 2.30 -26.80 3.02
N VAL A 246 3.19 -26.12 3.75
CA VAL A 246 4.24 -25.31 3.12
C VAL A 246 5.18 -26.18 2.28
N ARG A 247 5.53 -27.37 2.78
CA ARG A 247 6.33 -28.34 2.02
C ARG A 247 5.64 -28.79 0.73
N GLN A 248 4.35 -29.10 0.76
CA GLN A 248 3.57 -29.48 -0.42
C GLN A 248 3.44 -28.32 -1.42
N ILE A 249 3.26 -27.09 -0.94
CA ILE A 249 3.25 -25.89 -1.80
C ILE A 249 4.61 -25.72 -2.49
N HIS A 250 5.72 -25.86 -1.76
CA HIS A 250 7.05 -25.81 -2.34
C HIS A 250 7.27 -26.89 -3.41
N LEU A 251 6.79 -28.11 -3.19
CA LEU A 251 6.86 -29.19 -4.20
C LEU A 251 6.00 -28.91 -5.44
N GLY A 252 4.81 -28.31 -5.26
CA GLY A 252 3.91 -27.94 -6.37
C GLY A 252 4.42 -26.75 -7.18
N ALA A 253 5.15 -25.84 -6.53
CA ALA A 253 5.67 -24.60 -7.11
C ALA A 253 7.15 -24.37 -6.75
N PRO A 254 8.08 -25.23 -7.21
CA PRO A 254 9.48 -25.23 -6.74
C PRO A 254 10.28 -23.98 -7.11
N GLN A 255 9.79 -23.18 -8.06
CA GLN A 255 10.42 -21.93 -8.49
C GLN A 255 9.72 -20.68 -7.93
N ALA A 256 8.61 -20.86 -7.20
CA ALA A 256 7.89 -19.76 -6.61
C ALA A 256 8.62 -19.25 -5.35
N ARG A 257 8.59 -17.95 -5.16
CA ARG A 257 9.02 -17.32 -3.92
C ARG A 257 7.91 -17.45 -2.90
N LEU A 258 8.24 -17.89 -1.69
CA LEU A 258 7.23 -18.21 -0.68
C LEU A 258 7.24 -17.17 0.43
N ARG A 259 6.06 -16.72 0.81
CA ARG A 259 5.80 -15.84 1.95
C ARG A 259 4.83 -16.56 2.86
N ILE A 260 4.96 -16.42 4.17
CA ILE A 260 3.95 -16.96 5.09
C ILE A 260 3.27 -15.83 5.86
N ASP A 261 2.00 -16.03 6.17
CA ASP A 261 1.20 -15.16 7.02
C ASP A 261 0.49 -16.01 8.05
N ALA A 262 0.87 -15.83 9.31
CA ALA A 262 0.34 -16.63 10.41
C ALA A 262 -0.94 -16.05 11.02
N ASN A 263 -1.34 -14.83 10.63
CA ASN A 263 -2.45 -14.08 11.22
C ASN A 263 -2.53 -14.25 12.75
N GLN A 264 -1.40 -13.98 13.43
CA GLN A 264 -1.26 -14.03 14.89
C GLN A 264 -1.31 -15.45 15.51
N GLY A 265 -1.24 -16.50 14.69
CA GLY A 265 -1.49 -17.88 15.12
C GLY A 265 -0.32 -18.57 15.82
N PHE A 266 0.85 -17.94 15.98
CA PHE A 266 2.00 -18.52 16.68
C PHE A 266 2.27 -17.82 18.00
N GLU A 267 2.79 -18.60 18.95
CA GLU A 267 3.63 -18.05 20.02
C GLU A 267 5.03 -17.72 19.45
N PRO A 268 5.79 -16.78 20.06
CA PRO A 268 7.07 -16.36 19.52
C PRO A 268 8.08 -17.50 19.31
N ASP A 269 8.17 -18.44 20.24
CA ASP A 269 9.07 -19.60 20.11
C ASP A 269 8.60 -20.58 19.02
N ASP A 270 7.29 -20.77 18.86
CA ASP A 270 6.73 -21.63 17.82
C ASP A 270 7.05 -21.08 16.42
N ALA A 271 6.98 -19.75 16.25
CA ALA A 271 7.36 -19.10 15.00
C ALA A 271 8.84 -19.38 14.64
N VAL A 272 9.74 -19.25 15.61
CA VAL A 272 11.18 -19.52 15.42
C VAL A 272 11.42 -20.99 15.07
N VAL A 273 10.78 -21.91 15.79
CA VAL A 273 10.90 -23.35 15.51
C VAL A 273 10.34 -23.70 14.13
N PHE A 274 9.20 -23.13 13.76
CA PHE A 274 8.55 -23.38 12.47
C PHE A 274 9.44 -22.95 11.30
N VAL A 275 10.01 -21.74 11.35
CA VAL A 275 10.87 -21.23 10.28
C VAL A 275 12.16 -22.05 10.16
N LYS A 276 12.80 -22.42 11.29
CA LYS A 276 14.00 -23.27 11.25
C LYS A 276 13.74 -24.65 10.63
N LYS A 277 12.58 -25.26 10.92
CA LYS A 277 12.19 -26.53 10.29
C LYS A 277 12.00 -26.39 8.78
N LEU A 278 11.51 -25.25 8.29
CA LEU A 278 11.44 -24.98 6.85
C LEU A 278 12.84 -24.83 6.24
N GLU A 279 13.74 -24.13 6.91
CA GLU A 279 15.14 -23.99 6.48
C GLU A 279 15.87 -25.35 6.42
N ASP A 280 15.66 -26.23 7.41
CA ASP A 280 16.18 -27.61 7.42
C ASP A 280 15.69 -28.44 6.22
N LEU A 281 14.50 -28.11 5.70
CA LEU A 281 13.92 -28.71 4.49
C LEU A 281 14.37 -28.02 3.19
N GLY A 282 15.26 -27.02 3.27
CA GLY A 282 15.72 -26.23 2.13
C GLY A 282 14.70 -25.21 1.62
N ILE A 283 13.67 -24.90 2.41
CA ILE A 283 12.62 -23.94 2.06
C ILE A 283 12.96 -22.58 2.68
N HIS A 284 13.25 -21.61 1.82
CA HIS A 284 13.57 -20.24 2.23
C HIS A 284 12.41 -19.29 1.93
N LEU A 285 12.02 -18.49 2.92
CA LEU A 285 10.91 -17.55 2.82
C LEU A 285 11.41 -16.15 2.43
N GLU A 286 10.63 -15.42 1.65
CA GLU A 286 10.85 -13.99 1.37
C GLU A 286 10.48 -13.11 2.59
N LEU A 287 9.46 -13.51 3.36
CA LEU A 287 9.03 -12.83 4.59
C LEU A 287 8.14 -13.72 5.47
N VAL A 288 8.02 -13.32 6.74
CA VAL A 288 7.06 -13.85 7.72
C VAL A 288 6.16 -12.72 8.21
N GLU A 289 4.87 -12.79 7.91
CA GLU A 289 3.87 -11.78 8.27
C GLU A 289 3.12 -12.16 9.55
N GLN A 290 3.04 -11.18 10.46
CA GLN A 290 2.36 -11.21 11.76
C GLN A 290 2.37 -12.60 12.42
N PRO A 291 3.56 -13.12 12.82
CA PRO A 291 3.65 -14.44 13.43
C PRO A 291 2.83 -14.54 14.72
N VAL A 292 2.87 -13.49 15.54
CA VAL A 292 2.35 -13.46 16.91
C VAL A 292 1.19 -12.47 17.10
N ALA A 293 0.52 -12.55 18.24
CA ALA A 293 -0.56 -11.65 18.67
C ALA A 293 -0.25 -10.17 18.41
N LYS A 294 -1.25 -9.41 17.95
CA LYS A 294 -1.04 -8.00 17.54
C LYS A 294 -0.57 -7.09 18.68
N GLU A 295 -0.91 -7.42 19.93
CA GLU A 295 -0.45 -6.69 21.12
C GLU A 295 1.00 -7.06 21.52
N ASP A 296 1.54 -8.19 21.06
CA ASP A 296 2.86 -8.69 21.46
C ASP A 296 3.99 -8.12 20.58
N ILE A 297 4.23 -6.82 20.75
CA ILE A 297 5.33 -6.11 20.07
C ILE A 297 6.71 -6.72 20.43
N GLN A 298 6.87 -7.23 21.66
CA GLN A 298 8.12 -7.85 22.07
C GLN A 298 8.30 -9.24 21.44
N GLY A 299 7.23 -10.01 21.27
CA GLY A 299 7.23 -11.25 20.50
C GLY A 299 7.57 -11.05 19.04
N LEU A 300 7.05 -9.98 18.40
CA LEU A 300 7.46 -9.60 17.04
C LEU A 300 8.97 -9.32 16.97
N ARG A 301 9.48 -8.51 17.91
CA ARG A 301 10.91 -8.22 18.01
C ARG A 301 11.73 -9.48 18.22
N TYR A 302 11.28 -10.37 19.10
CA TYR A 302 11.93 -11.65 19.37
C TYR A 302 12.02 -12.50 18.10
N CYS A 303 10.93 -12.59 17.33
CA CYS A 303 10.93 -13.30 16.05
C CYS A 303 11.96 -12.68 15.10
N ARG A 304 11.92 -11.35 14.92
CA ARG A 304 12.85 -10.61 14.05
C ARG A 304 14.32 -10.88 14.39
N GLU A 305 14.67 -10.92 15.67
CA GLU A 305 16.05 -11.15 16.11
C GLU A 305 16.51 -12.62 15.94
N LYS A 306 15.59 -13.57 15.74
CA LYS A 306 15.85 -15.02 15.82
C LYS A 306 15.64 -15.81 14.53
N ILE A 307 14.93 -15.25 13.55
CA ILE A 307 14.70 -15.88 12.24
C ILE A 307 15.43 -15.12 11.14
N ALA A 308 15.81 -15.82 10.06
CA ALA A 308 16.49 -15.18 8.93
C ALA A 308 15.58 -14.33 8.00
N PRO A 309 14.36 -14.76 7.63
CA PRO A 309 13.49 -13.93 6.79
C PRO A 309 12.99 -12.68 7.55
N PRO A 310 12.74 -11.57 6.85
CA PRO A 310 12.23 -10.35 7.48
C PRO A 310 10.83 -10.57 8.09
N VAL A 311 10.61 -9.96 9.26
CA VAL A 311 9.31 -9.99 9.96
C VAL A 311 8.50 -8.76 9.62
N PHE A 312 7.28 -8.97 9.13
CA PHE A 312 6.33 -7.92 8.78
C PHE A 312 5.18 -7.84 9.80
N ALA A 313 4.80 -6.63 10.23
CA ALA A 313 3.59 -6.42 11.01
C ALA A 313 2.38 -6.11 10.11
N ASP A 314 1.24 -6.77 10.36
CA ASP A 314 -0.06 -6.47 9.76
C ASP A 314 -1.03 -5.97 10.84
N GLU A 315 -1.57 -6.84 11.68
CA GLU A 315 -2.54 -6.46 12.71
C GLU A 315 -1.95 -5.56 13.81
N SER A 316 -0.63 -5.59 14.05
CA SER A 316 0.03 -4.61 14.91
C SER A 316 0.19 -3.22 14.26
N ALA A 317 0.09 -3.13 12.93
CA ALA A 317 0.27 -1.93 12.13
C ALA A 317 -1.07 -1.44 11.54
N ARG A 318 -1.95 -0.91 12.39
CA ARG A 318 -3.31 -0.50 12.01
C ARG A 318 -3.39 0.97 11.57
N ASP A 319 -2.64 1.83 12.25
CA ASP A 319 -2.66 3.27 12.05
C ASP A 319 -1.26 3.88 12.27
N PRO A 320 -1.04 5.17 11.96
CA PRO A 320 0.26 5.81 12.16
C PRO A 320 0.77 5.74 13.61
N ALA A 321 -0.12 5.75 14.61
CA ALA A 321 0.30 5.69 16.00
C ALA A 321 0.84 4.29 16.35
N SER A 322 0.16 3.24 15.93
CA SER A 322 0.61 1.86 16.17
C SER A 322 1.92 1.56 15.42
N VAL A 323 2.09 2.09 14.21
CA VAL A 323 3.37 1.99 13.48
C VAL A 323 4.48 2.74 14.21
N MET A 324 4.21 3.92 14.78
CA MET A 324 5.21 4.65 15.56
C MET A 324 5.74 3.81 16.73
N GLU A 325 4.86 3.07 17.41
CA GLU A 325 5.27 2.19 18.52
C GLU A 325 6.13 1.01 18.04
N LEU A 326 5.78 0.40 16.90
CA LEU A 326 6.61 -0.65 16.27
C LEU A 326 8.01 -0.14 15.91
N LEU A 327 8.10 1.06 15.32
CA LEU A 327 9.36 1.70 14.94
C LEU A 327 10.21 2.04 16.17
N LYS A 328 9.61 2.58 17.24
CA LYS A 328 10.32 2.88 18.50
C LYS A 328 10.89 1.60 19.15
N ALA A 329 10.16 0.49 19.04
CA ALA A 329 10.57 -0.77 19.63
C ALA A 329 11.63 -1.53 18.80
N ASP A 330 11.91 -1.09 17.57
CA ASP A 330 12.71 -1.82 16.57
C ASP A 330 12.21 -3.27 16.39
N ALA A 331 10.87 -3.42 16.32
CA ALA A 331 10.22 -4.72 16.44
C ALA A 331 10.08 -5.48 15.12
N VAL A 332 10.18 -4.81 13.97
CA VAL A 332 9.87 -5.38 12.66
C VAL A 332 10.81 -4.87 11.58
N ASP A 333 10.97 -5.66 10.52
CA ASP A 333 11.72 -5.28 9.32
C ASP A 333 10.82 -4.61 8.28
N GLY A 334 9.51 -4.87 8.35
CA GLY A 334 8.52 -4.29 7.45
C GLY A 334 7.13 -4.12 8.05
N VAL A 335 6.31 -3.35 7.34
CA VAL A 335 4.91 -3.09 7.70
C VAL A 335 4.00 -3.38 6.50
N ASN A 336 2.94 -4.15 6.73
CA ASN A 336 1.85 -4.35 5.77
C ASN A 336 0.77 -3.28 5.95
N ILE A 337 0.69 -2.37 4.99
CA ILE A 337 -0.36 -1.35 4.90
C ILE A 337 -1.58 -1.99 4.23
N LYS A 338 -2.76 -1.78 4.80
CA LYS A 338 -4.04 -2.06 4.13
C LYS A 338 -4.89 -0.81 4.19
N LEU A 339 -5.47 -0.40 3.07
CA LEU A 339 -6.33 0.80 3.05
C LEU A 339 -7.50 0.66 4.02
N MET A 340 -8.05 -0.54 4.20
CA MET A 340 -9.14 -0.79 5.16
C MET A 340 -8.76 -0.55 6.63
N LYS A 341 -7.46 -0.52 6.98
CA LYS A 341 -6.98 -0.16 8.33
C LYS A 341 -6.66 1.33 8.46
N ALA A 342 -6.10 1.93 7.40
CA ALA A 342 -5.44 3.22 7.50
C ALA A 342 -6.08 4.35 6.69
N GLY A 343 -6.96 4.05 5.72
CA GLY A 343 -7.37 5.00 4.68
C GLY A 343 -6.18 5.53 3.87
N PHE A 344 -6.42 6.46 2.94
CA PHE A 344 -5.32 7.08 2.19
C PHE A 344 -4.47 7.99 3.07
N THR A 345 -5.10 8.78 3.93
CA THR A 345 -4.39 9.74 4.78
C THR A 345 -3.43 9.02 5.74
N GLY A 346 -3.89 7.98 6.44
CA GLY A 346 -3.03 7.19 7.32
C GLY A 346 -1.99 6.37 6.56
N ALA A 347 -2.33 5.80 5.39
CA ALA A 347 -1.37 5.09 4.57
C ALA A 347 -0.20 5.99 4.13
N LEU A 348 -0.47 7.22 3.69
CA LEU A 348 0.58 8.18 3.31
C LEU A 348 1.49 8.56 4.48
N ASP A 349 0.92 8.73 5.67
CA ASP A 349 1.69 9.02 6.88
C ASP A 349 2.60 7.82 7.26
N ILE A 350 2.07 6.58 7.19
CA ILE A 350 2.84 5.36 7.44
C ILE A 350 3.96 5.19 6.40
N ILE A 351 3.69 5.43 5.12
CA ILE A 351 4.70 5.37 4.05
C ILE A 351 5.85 6.34 4.38
N ALA A 352 5.53 7.58 4.76
CA ALA A 352 6.54 8.58 5.09
C ALA A 352 7.38 8.16 6.31
N MET A 353 6.74 7.64 7.37
CA MET A 353 7.41 7.17 8.58
C MET A 353 8.37 6.01 8.30
N CYS A 354 7.90 4.96 7.62
CA CYS A 354 8.72 3.78 7.34
C CYS A 354 9.90 4.09 6.41
N ARG A 355 9.67 4.93 5.38
CA ARG A 355 10.76 5.38 4.50
C ARG A 355 11.84 6.15 5.25
N ALA A 356 11.45 7.00 6.20
CA ALA A 356 12.41 7.74 7.03
C ALA A 356 13.16 6.82 8.00
N ALA A 357 12.51 5.76 8.49
CA ALA A 357 13.10 4.77 9.40
C ALA A 357 13.91 3.68 8.69
N GLY A 358 13.83 3.57 7.35
CA GLY A 358 14.45 2.47 6.60
C GLY A 358 13.74 1.12 6.74
N VAL A 359 12.47 1.14 7.15
CA VAL A 359 11.62 -0.06 7.29
C VAL A 359 10.90 -0.34 5.98
N GLN A 360 10.84 -1.62 5.60
CA GLN A 360 10.21 -2.05 4.36
C GLN A 360 8.69 -1.90 4.41
N LEU A 361 8.07 -1.84 3.23
CA LEU A 361 6.63 -1.67 3.09
C LEU A 361 6.04 -2.77 2.21
N MET A 362 4.93 -3.32 2.67
CA MET A 362 4.04 -4.18 1.91
C MET A 362 2.70 -3.47 1.76
N LEU A 363 2.03 -3.64 0.62
CA LEU A 363 0.63 -3.23 0.46
C LEU A 363 -0.24 -4.48 0.29
N GLY A 364 -1.12 -4.69 1.26
CA GLY A 364 -2.07 -5.79 1.28
C GLY A 364 -3.50 -5.32 1.09
N CYS A 365 -4.41 -6.27 0.99
CA CYS A 365 -5.85 -6.05 1.01
C CYS A 365 -6.58 -6.92 2.06
N MET A 366 -7.85 -6.61 2.29
CA MET A 366 -8.83 -7.56 2.81
C MET A 366 -9.41 -8.39 1.64
N LEU A 367 -10.48 -9.16 1.88
CA LEU A 367 -11.25 -9.81 0.80
C LEU A 367 -12.13 -8.78 0.07
N GLU A 368 -11.47 -7.88 -0.64
CA GLU A 368 -12.00 -6.68 -1.29
C GLU A 368 -12.55 -6.96 -2.69
N SER A 369 -13.36 -6.03 -3.21
CA SER A 369 -13.77 -6.00 -4.62
C SER A 369 -12.74 -5.26 -5.47
N PRO A 370 -12.91 -5.23 -6.81
CA PRO A 370 -12.05 -4.44 -7.69
C PRO A 370 -11.99 -2.94 -7.35
N VAL A 371 -12.97 -2.37 -6.63
CA VAL A 371 -12.92 -0.95 -6.22
C VAL A 371 -11.83 -0.73 -5.16
N GLY A 372 -11.81 -1.55 -4.10
CA GLY A 372 -10.77 -1.50 -3.07
C GLY A 372 -9.38 -1.84 -3.62
N ILE A 373 -9.28 -2.92 -4.42
CA ILE A 373 -8.02 -3.31 -5.07
C ILE A 373 -7.51 -2.21 -6.00
N GLY A 374 -8.37 -1.60 -6.81
CA GLY A 374 -7.98 -0.51 -7.71
C GLY A 374 -7.38 0.68 -6.96
N ALA A 375 -7.98 1.06 -5.83
CA ALA A 375 -7.44 2.11 -4.96
C ALA A 375 -6.02 1.79 -4.45
N ALA A 376 -5.79 0.55 -4.04
CA ALA A 376 -4.48 0.08 -3.59
C ALA A 376 -3.46 0.03 -4.75
N VAL A 377 -3.85 -0.45 -5.94
CA VAL A 377 -2.99 -0.47 -7.13
C VAL A 377 -2.56 0.94 -7.52
N HIS A 378 -3.49 1.90 -7.54
CA HIS A 378 -3.17 3.30 -7.82
C HIS A 378 -2.19 3.90 -6.79
N LEU A 379 -2.33 3.57 -5.50
CA LEU A 379 -1.37 3.98 -4.48
C LEU A 379 0.01 3.36 -4.71
N ALA A 380 0.07 2.06 -5.04
CA ALA A 380 1.32 1.35 -5.30
C ALA A 380 2.06 1.93 -6.52
N CYS A 381 1.36 2.06 -7.64
CA CYS A 381 1.86 2.66 -8.88
C CYS A 381 2.28 4.12 -8.69
N GLY A 382 1.48 4.90 -7.96
CA GLY A 382 1.74 6.32 -7.77
C GLY A 382 2.94 6.61 -6.88
N THR A 383 3.09 5.86 -5.77
CA THR A 383 4.15 6.13 -4.79
C THR A 383 5.45 5.36 -5.04
N GLY A 384 5.38 4.19 -5.68
CA GLY A 384 6.52 3.28 -5.84
C GLY A 384 7.17 2.85 -4.52
N ALA A 385 6.43 2.90 -3.41
CA ALA A 385 7.00 2.77 -2.06
C ALA A 385 7.16 1.33 -1.56
N PHE A 386 6.57 0.36 -2.24
CA PHE A 386 6.36 -0.98 -1.70
C PHE A 386 7.38 -2.00 -2.21
N SER A 387 7.92 -2.79 -1.29
CA SER A 387 8.81 -3.93 -1.58
C SER A 387 8.01 -5.19 -1.93
N PHE A 388 6.81 -5.32 -1.37
CA PHE A 388 5.92 -6.47 -1.55
C PHE A 388 4.48 -5.99 -1.79
N LEU A 389 3.73 -6.73 -2.61
CA LEU A 389 2.31 -6.48 -2.88
C LEU A 389 1.53 -7.78 -2.79
N ASP A 390 0.40 -7.70 -2.10
CA ASP A 390 -0.58 -8.75 -1.84
C ASP A 390 -1.97 -8.17 -2.12
N LEU A 391 -2.27 -8.04 -3.41
CA LEU A 391 -3.43 -7.36 -3.95
C LEU A 391 -4.24 -8.32 -4.81
N ASP A 392 -4.60 -9.49 -4.28
CA ASP A 392 -5.14 -10.62 -5.04
C ASP A 392 -6.63 -10.92 -4.79
N ALA A 393 -7.30 -10.16 -3.92
CA ALA A 393 -8.69 -10.44 -3.55
C ALA A 393 -9.67 -10.43 -4.75
N ASP A 394 -9.38 -9.63 -5.78
CA ASP A 394 -10.15 -9.57 -7.03
C ASP A 394 -10.16 -10.89 -7.80
N VAL A 395 -9.11 -11.70 -7.68
CA VAL A 395 -9.03 -13.03 -8.31
C VAL A 395 -9.41 -14.17 -7.36
N LEU A 396 -9.44 -13.95 -6.05
CA LEU A 396 -9.94 -14.91 -5.06
C LEU A 396 -11.48 -14.93 -5.01
N GLY A 397 -12.10 -13.75 -5.13
CA GLY A 397 -13.55 -13.57 -5.20
C GLY A 397 -14.15 -13.90 -6.57
N LYS A 398 -15.46 -14.16 -6.60
CA LYS A 398 -16.24 -14.17 -7.84
C LYS A 398 -16.49 -12.73 -8.33
N PRO A 399 -16.65 -12.51 -9.65
CA PRO A 399 -16.91 -11.18 -10.20
C PRO A 399 -18.13 -10.50 -9.56
N THR A 400 -17.98 -9.24 -9.17
CA THR A 400 -19.03 -8.46 -8.48
C THR A 400 -19.84 -7.56 -9.43
N GLY A 401 -19.36 -7.36 -10.66
CA GLY A 401 -19.93 -6.40 -11.62
C GLY A 401 -19.68 -4.93 -11.26
N LEU A 402 -18.92 -4.66 -10.20
CA LEU A 402 -18.48 -3.31 -9.87
C LEU A 402 -17.45 -2.81 -10.89
N PRO A 403 -17.39 -1.49 -11.11
CA PRO A 403 -16.41 -0.90 -12.02
C PRO A 403 -14.99 -1.16 -11.55
N GLN A 404 -14.09 -1.33 -12.51
CA GLN A 404 -12.67 -1.57 -12.30
C GLN A 404 -11.88 -0.51 -13.08
N ASN A 405 -10.97 0.18 -12.40
CA ASN A 405 -10.14 1.25 -12.97
C ASN A 405 -8.67 0.85 -13.19
N TYR A 406 -8.39 -0.46 -13.16
CA TYR A 406 -7.10 -1.06 -13.48
C TYR A 406 -7.32 -2.29 -14.38
N THR A 407 -6.29 -2.80 -15.03
CA THR A 407 -6.32 -4.10 -15.72
C THR A 407 -5.43 -5.10 -14.99
N ARG A 408 -5.78 -6.38 -15.05
CA ARG A 408 -4.97 -7.49 -14.55
C ARG A 408 -4.62 -8.46 -15.67
N GLU A 409 -3.33 -8.71 -15.85
CA GLU A 409 -2.79 -9.71 -16.75
C GLU A 409 -1.88 -10.65 -15.93
N GLY A 410 -2.44 -11.77 -15.49
CA GLY A 410 -1.78 -12.68 -14.56
C GLY A 410 -1.43 -11.98 -13.24
N GLU A 411 -0.14 -12.01 -12.88
CA GLU A 411 0.38 -11.35 -11.67
C GLU A 411 0.52 -9.82 -11.82
N THR A 412 0.41 -9.26 -13.03
CA THR A 412 0.61 -7.83 -13.30
C THR A 412 -0.70 -7.04 -13.21
N LEU A 413 -0.70 -5.94 -12.47
CA LEU A 413 -1.80 -4.96 -12.38
C LEU A 413 -1.38 -3.62 -12.97
N ARG A 414 -2.22 -2.98 -13.79
CA ARG A 414 -1.92 -1.73 -14.53
C ARG A 414 -3.03 -0.67 -14.42
N VAL A 415 -2.67 0.61 -14.28
CA VAL A 415 -3.56 1.79 -14.12
C VAL A 415 -3.67 2.72 -15.32
#